data_AF-A0A443SRI0-F1
#
_entry.id   AF-A0A443SRI0-F1
#
_cell.length_a   1.000
_cell.length_b   1.000
_cell.length_c   1.000
_cell.angle_alpha   90.00
_cell.angle_beta   90.00
_cell.angle_gamma   90.00
#
_symmetry.space_group_name_H-M   'P 1'
#
loop_
_entity.id
_entity.type
_entity.pdbx_description
1 polymer ?
#
loop_
_entity_poly.entity_id
_entity_poly.type
_entity_poly.pdbx_seq_one_letter_code
_entity_poly.pdbx_strand_id
1 'polypeptide(L)'
;MRVGSSSRASCLACNAVSALFLSPFYSKEAMVAAAKSVCISFRLQSARVCRGLVHSFKDDLDYIRRHTKLTRREMCGVLFGLDCARTITHNLNWTIPIPPRKTVPNKIRRSSKPTDISETRP
;
A
#
# COMPACT_ATOMS: atom_id res chain seq x y z
N MET A 1 9.03 1.18 -1.13
CA MET A 1 7.86 0.32 -1.42
C MET A 1 8.19 -1.10 -0.99
N ARG A 2 7.19 -1.89 -0.56
CA ARG A 2 7.43 -3.29 -0.19
C ARG A 2 7.90 -4.07 -1.42
N VAL A 3 8.98 -4.84 -1.26
CA VAL A 3 9.31 -5.94 -2.18
C VAL A 3 8.27 -7.02 -1.88
N GLY A 4 7.14 -6.97 -2.58
CA GLY A 4 6.08 -7.95 -2.41
C GLY A 4 6.43 -9.21 -3.20
N SER A 5 6.59 -10.33 -2.50
CA SER A 5 6.71 -11.63 -3.14
C SER A 5 5.33 -12.11 -3.55
N SER A 6 5.04 -12.09 -4.84
CA SER A 6 3.79 -12.62 -5.41
C SER A 6 4.07 -13.75 -6.39
N SER A 7 3.19 -14.75 -6.41
CA SER A 7 3.29 -15.84 -7.38
C SER A 7 3.07 -15.32 -8.81
N ARG A 8 3.67 -16.00 -9.80
CA ARG A 8 3.44 -15.68 -11.22
C ARG A 8 1.96 -15.73 -11.59
N ALA A 9 1.21 -16.65 -10.98
CA ALA A 9 -0.24 -16.77 -11.17
C ALA A 9 -1.00 -15.55 -10.64
N SER A 10 -0.69 -15.09 -9.42
CA SER A 10 -1.28 -13.88 -8.83
C SER A 10 -1.01 -12.65 -9.69
N CYS A 11 0.20 -12.53 -10.23
CA CYS A 11 0.54 -11.43 -11.13
C CYS A 11 -0.21 -11.48 -12.46
N LEU A 12 -0.36 -12.66 -13.05
CA LEU A 12 -1.14 -12.82 -14.28
C LEU A 12 -2.62 -12.49 -14.04
N ALA A 13 -3.21 -12.99 -12.95
CA ALA A 13 -4.57 -12.70 -12.56
C ALA A 13 -4.77 -11.19 -12.34
N CYS A 14 -3.89 -10.53 -11.58
CA CYS A 14 -3.96 -9.10 -11.37
C CYS A 14 -3.89 -8.32 -12.69
N ASN A 15 -2.97 -8.69 -13.58
CA ASN A 15 -2.81 -8.02 -14.86
C ASN A 15 -4.07 -8.15 -15.74
N ALA A 16 -4.70 -9.32 -15.74
CA ALA A 16 -5.94 -9.55 -16.48
C ALA A 16 -7.10 -8.72 -15.90
N VAL A 17 -7.28 -8.76 -14.59
CA VAL A 17 -8.32 -7.98 -13.89
C VAL A 17 -8.11 -6.48 -14.07
N SER A 18 -6.87 -6.00 -13.95
CA SER A 18 -6.53 -4.58 -14.14
C SER A 18 -6.75 -4.11 -15.57
N ALA A 19 -6.50 -4.98 -16.57
CA ALA A 19 -6.78 -4.67 -17.96
C ALA A 19 -8.28 -4.52 -18.22
N LEU A 20 -9.11 -5.40 -17.63
CA LEU A 20 -10.56 -5.27 -17.70
C LEU A 20 -11.03 -4.02 -16.96
N PHE A 21 -10.51 -3.76 -15.75
CA PHE A 21 -10.86 -2.60 -14.94
C PHE A 21 -10.62 -1.29 -15.68
N LEU A 22 -9.48 -1.15 -16.35
CA LEU A 22 -9.12 0.06 -17.13
C LEU A 22 -9.75 0.10 -18.53
N SER A 23 -10.46 -0.96 -18.96
CA SER A 23 -11.08 -1.01 -20.28
C SER A 23 -12.19 0.04 -20.44
N PRO A 24 -12.27 0.77 -21.56
CA PRO A 24 -13.35 1.74 -21.78
C PRO A 24 -14.74 1.09 -21.74
N PHE A 25 -14.83 -0.20 -22.06
CA PHE A 25 -16.08 -0.97 -22.08
C PHE A 25 -16.55 -1.43 -20.70
N TYR A 26 -15.73 -1.29 -19.66
CA TYR A 26 -16.08 -1.76 -18.32
C TYR A 26 -16.89 -0.68 -17.58
N SER A 27 -18.21 -0.80 -17.56
CA SER A 27 -19.07 0.21 -16.91
C SER A 27 -18.98 0.16 -15.39
N LYS A 28 -19.39 1.26 -14.74
CA LYS A 28 -19.51 1.35 -13.28
C LYS A 28 -20.46 0.29 -12.73
N GLU A 29 -21.55 0.02 -13.43
CA GLU A 29 -22.54 -0.97 -13.07
C GLU A 29 -21.96 -2.39 -13.17
N ALA A 30 -21.18 -2.66 -14.23
CA ALA A 30 -20.48 -3.93 -14.40
C ALA A 30 -19.44 -4.14 -13.29
N MET A 31 -18.70 -3.10 -12.92
CA MET A 31 -17.76 -3.12 -11.79
C MET A 31 -18.47 -3.42 -10.47
N VAL A 32 -19.59 -2.73 -10.19
CA VAL A 32 -20.38 -2.94 -8.98
C VAL A 32 -20.94 -4.36 -8.92
N ALA A 33 -21.46 -4.87 -10.05
CA ALA A 33 -21.97 -6.23 -10.14
C ALA A 33 -20.86 -7.26 -9.91
N ALA A 34 -19.71 -7.09 -10.55
CA ALA A 34 -18.55 -7.97 -10.40
C ALA A 34 -18.03 -7.97 -8.95
N ALA A 35 -17.84 -6.81 -8.33
CA ALA A 35 -17.35 -6.72 -6.96
C ALA A 35 -18.31 -7.38 -5.95
N LYS A 36 -19.62 -7.18 -6.12
CA LYS A 36 -20.63 -7.88 -5.30
C LYS A 36 -20.58 -9.39 -5.51
N SER A 37 -20.55 -9.82 -6.77
CA SER A 37 -20.55 -11.23 -7.15
C SER A 37 -19.32 -11.95 -6.60
N VAL A 38 -18.13 -11.37 -6.75
CA VAL A 38 -16.88 -11.91 -6.20
C VAL A 38 -16.97 -12.00 -4.67
N CYS A 39 -17.35 -10.92 -3.99
CA CYS A 39 -17.40 -10.92 -2.52
C CYS A 39 -18.36 -11.98 -1.97
N ILE A 40 -19.55 -12.14 -2.57
CA ILE A 40 -20.58 -13.07 -2.12
C ILE A 40 -20.23 -14.52 -2.51
N SER A 41 -19.83 -14.75 -3.77
CA SER A 41 -19.62 -16.10 -4.31
C SER A 41 -18.39 -16.77 -3.67
N PHE A 42 -17.33 -16.00 -3.42
CA PHE A 42 -16.15 -16.48 -2.70
C PHE A 42 -16.31 -16.41 -1.17
N ARG A 43 -17.49 -16.04 -0.66
CA ARG A 43 -17.82 -15.95 0.78
C ARG A 43 -16.78 -15.14 1.58
N LEU A 44 -16.28 -14.05 1.01
CA LEU A 44 -15.25 -13.22 1.66
C LEU A 44 -15.82 -12.54 2.93
N GLN A 45 -17.09 -12.15 2.86
CA GLN A 45 -17.85 -11.53 3.95
C GLN A 45 -19.34 -11.88 3.83
N SER A 46 -20.14 -11.48 4.83
CA SER A 46 -21.60 -11.61 4.72
C SER A 46 -22.16 -10.83 3.54
N ALA A 47 -23.25 -11.31 2.94
CA ALA A 47 -23.87 -10.65 1.78
C ALA A 47 -24.29 -9.20 2.09
N ARG A 48 -24.68 -8.91 3.33
CA ARG A 48 -25.00 -7.55 3.80
C ARG A 48 -23.75 -6.66 3.77
N VAL A 49 -22.63 -7.13 4.30
CA VAL A 49 -21.35 -6.40 4.30
C VAL A 49 -20.84 -6.19 2.88
N CYS A 50 -20.85 -7.22 2.03
CA CYS A 50 -20.45 -7.09 0.62
C CYS A 50 -21.25 -6.00 -0.11
N ARG A 51 -22.58 -5.98 0.07
CA ARG A 51 -23.43 -4.96 -0.55
C ARG A 51 -23.12 -3.55 -0.02
N GLY A 52 -22.94 -3.41 1.29
CA GLY A 52 -22.59 -2.14 1.92
C GLY A 52 -21.24 -1.62 1.42
N LEU A 53 -20.20 -2.45 1.47
CA LEU A 53 -18.85 -2.10 1.05
C LEU A 53 -18.81 -1.63 -0.41
N VAL A 54 -19.39 -2.41 -1.32
CA VAL A 54 -19.40 -2.03 -2.74
C VAL A 54 -20.23 -0.76 -2.94
N HIS A 55 -21.35 -0.59 -2.23
CA HIS A 55 -22.15 0.61 -2.36
C HIS A 55 -21.40 1.87 -1.90
N SER A 56 -20.63 1.77 -0.82
CA SER A 56 -19.86 2.89 -0.26
C SER A 56 -18.69 3.33 -1.15
N PHE A 57 -18.00 2.38 -1.80
CA PHE A 57 -16.78 2.68 -2.56
C PHE A 57 -16.96 2.71 -4.09
N LYS A 58 -18.16 2.43 -4.61
CA LYS A 58 -18.40 2.36 -6.08
C LYS A 58 -17.98 3.65 -6.81
N ASP A 59 -18.18 4.80 -6.19
CA ASP A 59 -17.93 6.10 -6.80
C ASP A 59 -16.43 6.42 -6.80
N ASP A 60 -15.75 6.16 -5.68
CA ASP A 60 -14.30 6.29 -5.57
C ASP A 60 -13.56 5.36 -6.54
N LEU A 61 -14.03 4.11 -6.67
CA LEU A 61 -13.43 3.14 -7.60
C LEU A 61 -13.60 3.57 -9.06
N ASP A 62 -14.78 4.08 -9.46
CA ASP A 62 -14.99 4.59 -10.81
C ASP A 62 -14.17 5.86 -11.06
N TYR A 63 -14.03 6.72 -10.04
CA TYR A 63 -13.15 7.89 -10.13
C TYR A 63 -11.70 7.48 -10.37
N ILE A 64 -11.16 6.57 -9.55
CA ILE A 64 -9.79 6.04 -9.70
C ILE A 64 -9.61 5.43 -11.09
N ARG A 65 -10.57 4.61 -11.53
CA ARG A 65 -10.55 3.96 -12.85
C ARG A 65 -10.38 4.94 -13.99
N ARG A 66 -11.08 6.08 -13.93
CA ARG A 66 -11.09 7.09 -15.00
C ARG A 66 -9.92 8.07 -14.92
N HIS A 67 -9.36 8.31 -13.74
CA HIS A 67 -8.38 9.37 -13.51
C HIS A 67 -6.99 8.86 -13.15
N THR A 68 -6.82 7.56 -12.94
CA THR A 68 -5.51 6.98 -12.65
C THR A 68 -4.55 7.17 -13.82
N LYS A 69 -3.31 7.52 -13.50
CA LYS A 69 -2.18 7.51 -14.45
C LYS A 69 -1.41 6.19 -14.41
N LEU A 70 -1.80 5.27 -13.51
CA LEU A 70 -1.17 3.97 -13.40
C LEU A 70 -1.62 3.06 -14.54
N THR A 71 -0.64 2.50 -15.23
CA THR A 71 -0.84 1.36 -16.11
C THR A 71 -1.25 0.14 -15.30
N ARG A 72 -1.89 -0.82 -15.98
CA ARG A 72 -2.23 -2.15 -15.42
C ARG A 72 -1.07 -2.83 -14.67
N ARG A 73 0.17 -2.70 -15.15
CA ARG A 73 1.34 -3.30 -14.49
C ARG A 73 1.72 -2.55 -13.23
N GLU A 74 1.71 -1.23 -13.26
CA GLU A 74 2.01 -0.41 -12.07
C GLU A 74 0.96 -0.61 -10.98
N MET A 75 -0.32 -0.72 -11.36
CA MET A 75 -1.41 -1.05 -10.44
C MET A 75 -1.15 -2.39 -9.71
N CYS A 76 -0.75 -3.42 -10.46
CA CYS A 76 -0.34 -4.69 -9.86
C CYS A 76 0.95 -4.58 -9.03
N GLY A 77 1.86 -3.69 -9.41
CA GLY A 77 3.03 -3.33 -8.61
C GLY A 77 2.68 -2.82 -7.23
N VAL A 78 1.70 -1.92 -7.15
CA VAL A 78 1.22 -1.35 -5.89
C VAL A 78 0.54 -2.41 -5.02
N LEU A 79 -0.26 -3.30 -5.61
CA LEU A 79 -1.04 -4.30 -4.88
C LEU A 79 -0.22 -5.52 -4.44
N PHE A 80 0.66 -6.02 -5.31
CA PHE A 80 1.32 -7.31 -5.17
C PHE A 80 2.85 -7.21 -5.03
N GLY A 81 3.42 -6.01 -5.16
CA GLY A 81 4.85 -5.76 -5.06
C GLY A 81 5.50 -5.42 -6.40
N LEU A 82 6.65 -4.75 -6.34
CA LEU A 82 7.37 -4.25 -7.52
C LEU A 82 7.76 -5.34 -8.52
N ASP A 83 8.01 -6.57 -8.06
CA ASP A 83 8.31 -7.71 -8.93
C ASP A 83 7.17 -8.00 -9.93
N CYS A 84 5.93 -7.63 -9.56
CA CYS A 84 4.76 -7.77 -10.41
C CYS A 84 4.65 -6.68 -11.49
N ALA A 85 5.19 -5.49 -11.22
CA ALA A 85 5.22 -4.38 -12.18
C ALA A 85 6.21 -4.64 -13.33
N ARG A 86 7.21 -5.50 -13.11
CA ARG A 86 8.36 -5.79 -14.00
C ARG A 86 9.29 -4.61 -14.29
N THR A 87 8.79 -3.39 -14.26
CA THR A 87 9.55 -2.14 -14.47
C THR A 87 9.13 -1.09 -13.46
N ILE A 88 10.09 -0.48 -12.77
CA ILE A 88 9.86 0.64 -11.86
C ILE A 88 9.76 1.92 -12.68
N THR A 89 8.64 2.62 -12.57
CA THR A 89 8.38 3.90 -13.25
C THR A 89 8.45 5.06 -12.27
N HIS A 90 8.38 6.31 -12.77
CA HIS A 90 8.29 7.49 -11.91
C HIS A 90 7.05 7.49 -10.99
N ASN A 91 5.94 6.88 -11.42
CA ASN A 91 4.74 6.73 -10.60
C ASN A 91 4.97 5.81 -9.39
N LEU A 92 5.90 4.86 -9.52
CA LEU A 92 6.25 3.90 -8.47
C LEU A 92 7.52 4.26 -7.70
N ASN A 93 8.25 5.29 -8.11
CA ASN A 93 9.52 5.66 -7.46
C ASN A 93 9.51 7.14 -7.13
N TRP A 94 9.03 7.46 -5.94
CA TRP A 94 9.04 8.81 -5.39
C TRP A 94 9.66 8.81 -4.00
N THR A 95 10.28 9.92 -3.65
CA THR A 95 10.88 10.15 -2.33
C THR A 95 10.23 11.36 -1.69
N ILE A 96 10.12 11.35 -0.37
CA ILE A 96 9.70 12.52 0.40
C ILE A 96 10.94 13.02 1.14
N PRO A 97 11.35 14.28 0.94
CA PRO A 97 12.44 14.86 1.71
C PRO A 97 12.03 14.96 3.17
N ILE A 98 12.84 14.40 4.07
CA ILE A 98 12.61 14.48 5.51
C ILE A 98 13.18 15.82 5.99
N PRO A 99 12.38 16.66 6.70
CA PRO A 99 12.89 17.92 7.22
C PRO A 99 14.01 17.67 8.24
N PRO A 100 15.02 18.55 8.32
CA PRO A 100 16.14 18.38 9.23
C PRO A 100 15.66 18.38 10.69
N ARG A 101 16.25 17.50 11.51
CA ARG A 101 15.95 17.43 12.94
C ARG A 101 16.45 18.70 13.63
N LYS A 102 15.56 19.43 14.31
CA LYS A 102 15.96 20.54 15.20
C LYS A 102 16.80 19.97 16.35
N THR A 103 18.10 20.24 16.37
CA THR A 103 18.96 19.90 17.50
C THR A 103 18.72 20.90 18.62
N VAL A 104 18.16 20.43 19.74
CA VAL A 104 18.11 21.22 20.98
C VAL A 104 19.49 21.08 21.64
N PRO A 105 20.21 22.18 21.97
CA PRO A 105 21.54 22.09 22.57
C PRO A 105 21.45 21.36 23.92
N ASN A 106 22.13 20.22 24.02
CA ASN A 106 22.13 19.39 25.21
C ASN A 106 23.03 20.02 26.28
N LYS A 107 22.52 20.99 27.06
CA LYS A 107 23.21 21.49 28.26
C LYS A 107 23.07 20.46 29.40
N ILE A 108 23.70 19.29 29.27
CA ILE A 108 23.90 18.41 30.43
C ILE A 108 25.01 19.03 31.27
N ARG A 109 24.60 19.73 32.32
CA ARG A 109 25.45 20.18 33.42
C ARG A 109 25.95 18.93 34.15
N ARG A 110 27.09 18.36 33.72
CA ARG A 110 27.79 17.31 34.47
C ARG A 110 28.28 17.90 35.79
N SER A 111 27.55 17.66 36.87
CA SER A 111 28.10 17.74 38.23
C SER A 111 27.92 16.37 38.86
N SER A 112 28.94 15.53 38.73
CA SER A 112 29.14 14.39 39.60
C SER A 112 30.62 14.34 39.94
N LYS A 113 30.90 14.83 41.15
CA LYS A 113 32.18 14.77 41.86
C LYS A 113 32.64 13.31 41.95
N PRO A 114 33.93 12.98 41.80
CA PRO A 114 34.40 11.62 42.04
C PRO A 114 34.40 11.34 43.55
N THR A 115 33.70 10.30 43.99
CA THR A 115 33.84 9.75 45.33
C THR A 115 34.99 8.76 45.30
N ASP A 116 36.05 9.12 46.01
CA ASP A 116 37.21 8.29 46.33
C ASP A 116 36.77 7.09 47.19
N ILE A 117 37.12 5.88 46.76
CA ILE A 117 37.08 4.68 47.60
C ILE A 117 38.42 3.97 47.41
N SER A 118 39.36 4.33 48.25
CA SER A 118 40.48 3.51 48.67
C SER A 118 40.01 2.44 49.68
N GLU A 119 40.85 1.40 49.88
CA GLU A 119 40.77 0.35 50.92
C GLU A 119 39.86 -0.87 50.58
N THR A 120 40.26 -2.15 50.59
CA THR A 120 41.44 -2.86 51.13
C THR A 120 41.52 -4.27 50.50
N ARG A 121 42.74 -4.80 50.38
CA ARG A 121 43.14 -6.15 49.94
C ARG A 121 42.91 -7.21 51.05
N PRO A 122 42.73 -8.51 50.72
CA PRO A 122 43.79 -9.52 51.00
C PRO A 122 44.24 -10.30 49.75
#